data_AF-A0A7V9R5G3-F1
#
_entry.id   AF-A0A7V9R5G3-F1
#
_cell.length_a   1.000
_cell.length_b   1.000
_cell.length_c   1.000
_cell.angle_alpha   90.00
_cell.angle_beta   90.00
_cell.angle_gamma   90.00
#
_symmetry.space_group_name_H-M   'P 1'
#
loop_
_entity.id
_entity.type
_entity.pdbx_description
1 polymer ?
#
loop_
_entity_poly.entity_id
_entity_poly.type
_entity_poly.pdbx_seq_one_letter_code
_entity_poly.pdbx_strand_id
1 'polypeptide(L)'
;MDAEQEKIAFDKVVRSHVYDYVMREGLPPTIAETSSALSKSLDEVRDSLQRLADGHILVLQKGSGEILMGPAGRVSVSILATSDLH
;
A
#
# COMPACT_ATOMS: atom_id res chain seq x y z
N MET A 1 -16.93 6.64 17.99
CA MET A 1 -16.74 5.78 16.80
C MET A 1 -15.79 4.70 17.23
N ASP A 2 -16.14 3.44 16.98
CA ASP A 2 -15.31 2.31 17.39
C ASP A 2 -13.97 2.36 16.64
N ALA A 3 -12.85 2.20 17.36
CA ALA A 3 -11.50 2.29 16.79
C ALA A 3 -11.26 1.30 15.64
N GLU A 4 -12.00 0.19 15.64
CA GLU A 4 -11.97 -0.80 14.56
C GLU A 4 -12.62 -0.28 13.27
N GLN A 5 -13.76 0.41 13.38
CA GLN A 5 -14.42 1.05 12.25
C GLN A 5 -13.55 2.14 11.63
N GLU A 6 -12.79 2.87 12.44
CA GLU A 6 -11.83 3.87 11.96
C GLU A 6 -10.69 3.22 11.16
N LYS A 7 -10.14 2.09 11.63
CA LYS A 7 -9.13 1.32 10.89
C LYS A 7 -9.65 0.79 9.57
N ILE A 8 -10.86 0.22 9.56
CA ILE A 8 -11.50 -0.28 8.33
C ILE A 8 -11.75 0.86 7.33
N ALA A 9 -12.21 2.02 7.81
CA ALA A 9 -12.39 3.19 6.97
C ALA A 9 -11.05 3.66 6.39
N PHE A 10 -9.99 3.67 7.20
CA PHE A 10 -8.66 4.04 6.78
C PHE A 10 -8.08 3.07 5.74
N ASP A 11 -8.23 1.77 5.94
CA ASP A 11 -7.78 0.74 5.00
C ASP A 11 -8.45 0.87 3.62
N LYS A 12 -9.72 1.31 3.57
CA LYS A 12 -10.41 1.61 2.32
C LYS A 12 -9.81 2.83 1.60
N VAL A 13 -9.44 3.87 2.34
CA VAL A 13 -8.81 5.07 1.79
C VAL A 13 -7.43 4.74 1.23
N VAL A 14 -6.60 4.02 1.99
CA VAL A 14 -5.27 3.56 1.55
C VAL A 14 -5.38 2.73 0.28
N ARG A 15 -6.32 1.78 0.24
CA ARG A 15 -6.57 0.96 -0.95
C ARG A 15 -6.96 1.80 -2.16
N SER A 16 -7.90 2.73 -2.02
CA SER A 16 -8.33 3.60 -3.13
C SER A 16 -7.15 4.39 -3.68
N HIS A 17 -6.37 5.01 -2.78
CA HIS A 17 -5.19 5.78 -3.16
C HIS A 17 -4.18 4.95 -3.96
N VAL A 18 -3.88 3.72 -3.50
CA VAL A 18 -2.97 2.82 -4.20
C VAL A 18 -3.49 2.47 -5.59
N TYR A 19 -4.78 2.14 -5.73
CA TYR A 19 -5.37 1.86 -7.04
C TYR A 19 -5.32 3.08 -7.97
N ASP A 20 -5.72 4.25 -7.48
CA ASP A 20 -5.73 5.49 -8.27
C ASP A 20 -4.31 5.88 -8.72
N TYR A 21 -3.32 5.72 -7.84
CA TYR A 21 -1.91 5.98 -8.16
C TYR A 21 -1.40 5.01 -9.24
N VAL A 22 -1.70 3.71 -9.12
CA VAL A 22 -1.32 2.70 -10.13
C VAL A 22 -1.98 2.97 -11.47
N MET A 23 -3.25 3.38 -11.48
CA MET A 23 -3.97 3.73 -12.72
C MET A 23 -3.38 4.98 -13.40
N ARG A 24 -2.81 5.91 -12.64
CA ARG A 24 -2.21 7.14 -13.16
C ARG A 24 -0.76 6.98 -13.60
N GLU A 25 0.07 6.35 -12.76
CA GLU A 25 1.53 6.27 -12.94
C GLU A 25 1.99 4.92 -13.50
N GLY A 26 1.12 3.91 -13.56
CA GLY A 26 1.45 2.54 -13.98
C GLY A 26 2.25 1.73 -12.97
N LEU A 27 2.61 2.33 -11.82
CA LEU A 27 3.42 1.74 -10.75
C LEU A 27 2.75 2.01 -9.38
N PRO A 28 2.89 1.15 -8.36
CA PRO A 28 2.34 1.41 -7.02
C PRO A 28 3.15 2.48 -6.29
N PRO A 29 2.50 3.27 -5.42
CA PRO A 29 3.19 4.25 -4.60
C PRO A 29 4.01 3.57 -3.52
N THR A 30 5.08 4.23 -3.10
CA THR A 30 5.83 3.88 -1.89
C THR A 30 5.04 4.24 -0.62
N ILE A 31 5.48 3.71 0.53
CA ILE A 31 4.93 4.07 1.85
C ILE A 31 5.08 5.59 2.09
N ALA A 32 6.22 6.17 1.70
CA ALA A 32 6.49 7.60 1.88
C ALA A 32 5.54 8.47 1.04
N GLU A 33 5.31 8.11 -0.23
CA GLU A 33 4.37 8.82 -1.09
C GLU A 33 2.93 8.70 -0.58
N THR A 34 2.53 7.51 -0.14
CA THR A 34 1.19 7.27 0.42
C THR A 34 1.00 8.03 1.74
N SER A 35 1.99 8.04 2.61
CA SER A 35 2.02 8.80 3.86
C SER A 35 1.89 10.30 3.61
N SER A 36 2.66 10.83 2.66
CA SER A 36 2.58 12.23 2.26
C SER A 36 1.22 12.58 1.65
N ALA A 37 0.68 11.72 0.78
CA ALA A 37 -0.58 11.97 0.10
C ALA A 37 -1.79 11.91 1.04
N LEU A 38 -1.76 11.02 2.04
CA LEU A 38 -2.85 10.83 2.99
C LEU A 38 -2.70 11.66 4.28
N SER A 39 -1.60 12.41 4.43
CA SER A 39 -1.26 13.14 5.66
C SER A 39 -1.28 12.22 6.89
N LYS A 40 -0.65 11.05 6.76
CA LYS A 40 -0.62 9.99 7.78
C LYS A 40 0.80 9.58 8.11
N SER A 41 1.02 9.03 9.29
CA SER A 41 2.35 8.54 9.66
C SER A 41 2.76 7.34 8.79
N LEU A 42 4.07 7.16 8.61
CA LEU A 42 4.63 6.01 7.88
C LEU A 42 4.18 4.69 8.53
N ASP A 43 4.08 4.65 9.86
CA ASP A 43 3.69 3.45 10.61
C ASP A 43 2.20 3.13 10.41
N GLU A 44 1.31 4.12 10.49
CA GLU A 44 -0.12 3.91 10.19
C GLU A 44 -0.34 3.35 8.78
N VAL A 45 0.37 3.91 7.79
CA VAL A 45 0.29 3.47 6.39
C VAL A 45 0.86 2.07 6.24
N ARG A 46 2.01 1.77 6.85
CA ARG A 46 2.61 0.43 6.83
C ARG A 46 1.67 -0.61 7.43
N ASP A 47 1.08 -0.33 8.59
CA ASP A 47 0.15 -1.23 9.25
C ASP A 47 -1.12 -1.46 8.42
N SER A 48 -1.61 -0.42 7.74
CA SER A 48 -2.75 -0.53 6.83
C SER A 48 -2.43 -1.39 5.61
N LEU A 49 -1.29 -1.14 4.95
CA LEU A 49 -0.84 -1.95 3.82
C LEU A 49 -0.60 -3.42 4.22
N GLN A 50 -0.07 -3.66 5.42
CA GLN A 50 0.10 -5.01 5.95
C GLN A 50 -1.25 -5.70 6.17
N ARG A 51 -2.23 -5.04 6.80
CA ARG A 51 -3.59 -5.59 6.96
C ARG A 51 -4.26 -5.91 5.62
N LEU A 52 -4.11 -5.02 4.63
CA LEU A 52 -4.62 -5.23 3.27
C LEU A 52 -3.92 -6.42 2.59
N ALA A 53 -2.64 -6.64 2.87
CA ALA A 53 -1.88 -7.77 2.36
C ALA A 53 -2.30 -9.10 3.00
N ASP A 54 -2.43 -9.12 4.34
CA ASP A 54 -2.91 -10.27 5.09
C ASP A 54 -4.33 -10.67 4.67
N GLY A 55 -5.16 -9.67 4.34
CA GLY A 55 -6.49 -9.85 3.75
C GLY A 55 -6.50 -10.27 2.27
N HIS A 56 -5.34 -10.49 1.65
CA HIS A 56 -5.17 -10.81 0.23
C HIS A 56 -5.77 -9.78 -0.74
N ILE A 57 -6.01 -8.56 -0.28
CA ILE A 57 -6.55 -7.44 -1.07
C ILE A 57 -5.43 -6.84 -1.94
N LEU A 58 -4.23 -6.74 -1.38
CA LEU A 58 -3.02 -6.32 -2.09
C LEU A 58 -1.96 -7.43 -1.96
N VAL A 59 -1.06 -7.52 -2.94
CA VAL A 59 0.09 -8.44 -2.84
C VAL A 59 1.35 -7.62 -2.59
N LEU A 60 2.03 -7.89 -1.48
CA LEU A 60 3.32 -7.27 -1.18
C LEU A 60 4.43 -8.08 -1.85
N GLN A 61 5.07 -7.52 -2.87
CA GLN A 61 6.19 -8.19 -3.53
C GLN A 61 7.46 -7.96 -2.71
N LYS A 62 7.98 -9.03 -2.09
CA LYS A 62 9.20 -8.96 -1.29
C LYS A 62 10.43 -8.90 -2.20
N GLY A 63 11.17 -7.80 -2.13
CA GLY A 63 12.61 -7.77 -2.48
C GLY A 63 13.01 -7.70 -3.96
N SER A 64 12.14 -7.34 -4.90
CA SER A 64 12.53 -7.34 -6.34
C SER A 64 12.56 -5.98 -7.03
N GLY A 65 11.87 -4.96 -6.52
CA GLY A 65 11.87 -3.65 -7.19
C GLY A 65 11.29 -3.62 -8.60
N GLU A 66 10.60 -4.69 -9.05
CA GLU A 66 10.00 -4.77 -10.39
C GLU A 66 8.53 -5.23 -10.32
N ILE A 67 7.71 -4.64 -11.20
CA ILE A 67 6.29 -4.95 -11.35
C ILE A 67 6.12 -5.90 -12.54
N LEU A 68 5.43 -7.02 -12.31
CA LEU A 68 4.81 -7.78 -13.39
C LEU A 68 3.29 -7.70 -13.24
N MET A 69 2.65 -7.11 -14.25
CA MET A 69 1.21 -7.11 -14.43
C MET A 69 0.80 -8.51 -14.92
N GLY A 70 0.35 -9.38 -14.01
CA GLY A 70 -0.22 -10.67 -14.38
C GLY A 70 -1.61 -10.52 -14.99
N PRO A 71 -2.08 -11.44 -15.86
CA PRO A 71 -3.30 -11.30 -16.68
C PRO A 71 -4.64 -11.26 -15.91
N ALA A 72 -4.61 -11.10 -14.59
CA ALA A 72 -5.77 -11.18 -13.72
C ALA A 72 -5.86 -9.99 -12.75
N GLY A 73 -5.67 -8.74 -13.20
CA GLY A 73 -6.09 -7.53 -12.46
C GLY A 73 -5.59 -7.36 -11.02
N ARG A 74 -4.54 -8.08 -10.60
CA ARG A 74 -3.95 -7.99 -9.26
C ARG A 74 -2.91 -6.88 -9.26
N VAL A 75 -3.15 -5.87 -8.44
CA VAL A 75 -2.17 -4.81 -8.17
C VAL A 75 -1.20 -5.32 -7.11
N SER A 76 0.05 -5.53 -7.51
CA SER A 76 1.15 -5.79 -6.59
C SER A 76 1.66 -4.45 -6.06
N VAL A 77 1.72 -4.28 -4.74
CA VAL A 77 2.35 -3.13 -4.10
C VAL A 77 3.79 -3.48 -3.78
N SER A 78 4.71 -2.77 -4.41
CA SER A 78 6.13 -2.85 -4.11
C SER A 78 6.42 -2.02 -2.86
N ILE A 79 6.57 -2.67 -1.71
CA ILE A 79 7.17 -2.00 -0.56
C ILE A 79 8.67 -1.98 -0.83
N LEU A 80 9.18 -0.85 -1.31
CA LEU A 80 10.58 -0.50 -1.11
C LEU A 80 10.76 -0.31 0.39
N ALA A 81 11.09 -1.39 1.07
CA ALA A 81 11.74 -1.30 2.36
C ALA A 81 13.12 -0.72 2.07
N THR A 82 13.23 0.60 2.05
CA THR A 82 14.50 1.24 2.38
C THR A 82 14.80 0.87 3.84
N SER A 83 15.31 -0.36 4.01
CA SER A 83 16.13 -0.69 5.17
C SER A 83 17.41 0.08 4.93
N ASP A 84 17.39 1.33 5.40
CA ASP A 84 18.60 2.07 5.64
C ASP A 84 19.46 1.23 6.60
N LEU A 85 20.61 0.86 6.07
CA LEU A 85 21.85 0.50 6.74
C LEU A 85 21.91 0.84 8.24
N HIS A 86 21.75 -0.14 9.13
CA HIS A 86 22.54 -0.29 10.38
C HIS A 86 22.38 -1.68 11.00
#